data_AF-A0AAX4P3S6-F1
#
_entry.id   AF-A0AAX4P3S6-F1
#
_cell.length_a   1.000
_cell.length_b   1.000
_cell.length_c   1.000
_cell.angle_alpha   90.00
_cell.angle_beta   90.00
_cell.angle_gamma   90.00
#
_symmetry.space_group_name_H-M   'P 1'
#
loop_
_entity.id
_entity.type
_entity.pdbx_description
1 polymer ?
#
loop_
_entity_poly.entity_id
_entity_poly.type
_entity_poly.pdbx_seq_one_letter_code
_entity_poly.pdbx_strand_id
1 'polypeptide(L)'
;MGGLGRASVAPTERASARALPRTIQLPPRASVRTRAVALPPESREEAIDQARRALSVGLGRSVEVKGSEKSVLKRISRGSKRLIVDFPLQDESAASVAGLASEILDGITSEKTVLAFGDREACRQAEALNLANCFFVEDAVPKKLKASSLVLVGVTESQAGLQLGGSRWASVVLLNPKGNFTEKTSKLASSFDTAYQFLPLLVQGFLGSKAEGALFKCLTEDDENGEGSKWNIFLKEGSSFKRVAAQDSRPDEDELELALYNNVAQNNPLIKGAKAVKGLFSK
;
A
#
# COMPACT_ATOMS: atom_id res chain seq x y z
N MET A 1 63.17 -20.72 67.88
CA MET A 1 64.22 -19.91 67.23
C MET A 1 64.80 -20.74 66.10
N GLY A 2 64.78 -20.39 64.82
CA GLY A 2 64.29 -19.24 64.07
C GLY A 2 64.74 -19.39 62.61
N GLY A 3 63.98 -18.84 61.65
CA GLY A 3 64.35 -18.55 60.24
C GLY A 3 64.47 -19.73 59.27
N LEU A 4 63.69 -19.89 58.18
CA LEU A 4 63.43 -18.99 57.03
C LEU A 4 64.71 -18.27 56.58
N GLY A 5 65.20 -18.33 55.34
CA GLY A 5 64.75 -18.98 54.12
C GLY A 5 65.55 -18.49 52.90
N ARG A 6 65.27 -19.12 51.75
CA ARG A 6 65.38 -18.65 50.34
C ARG A 6 66.74 -18.31 49.73
N ALA A 7 67.00 -19.00 48.61
CA ALA A 7 67.43 -18.39 47.35
C ALA A 7 66.96 -19.28 46.19
N SER A 8 66.33 -18.70 45.15
CA SER A 8 66.33 -19.32 43.83
C SER A 8 66.03 -18.31 42.72
N VAL A 9 67.10 -18.01 41.96
CA VAL A 9 67.22 -18.00 40.50
C VAL A 9 66.25 -17.14 39.66
N ALA A 10 66.82 -16.14 38.99
CA ALA A 10 66.29 -15.50 37.78
C ALA A 10 66.58 -16.37 36.54
N PRO A 11 65.78 -16.27 35.46
CA PRO A 11 66.35 -15.67 34.25
C PRO A 11 65.39 -14.87 33.35
N THR A 12 65.98 -13.82 32.78
CA THR A 12 66.01 -13.42 31.35
C THR A 12 64.75 -12.94 30.61
N GLU A 13 64.91 -11.70 30.11
CA GLU A 13 64.09 -10.89 29.21
C GLU A 13 63.51 -11.58 27.97
N ARG A 14 62.35 -11.06 27.52
CA ARG A 14 62.16 -10.64 26.11
C ARG A 14 60.95 -9.70 25.93
N ALA A 15 61.26 -8.52 25.39
CA ALA A 15 60.49 -7.67 24.47
C ALA A 15 59.01 -7.37 24.80
N SER A 16 58.76 -6.20 25.40
CA SER A 16 57.44 -5.58 25.51
C SER A 16 57.11 -4.81 24.22
N ALA A 17 56.17 -5.34 23.44
CA ALA A 17 55.61 -4.66 22.27
C ALA A 17 54.57 -3.61 22.72
N ARG A 18 54.76 -2.40 22.19
CA ARG A 18 53.96 -1.18 22.36
C ARG A 18 52.47 -1.43 22.10
N ALA A 19 51.62 -1.28 23.12
CA ALA A 19 50.17 -1.28 22.97
C ALA A 19 49.69 0.08 22.43
N LEU A 20 49.05 0.09 21.26
CA LEU A 20 48.34 1.25 20.70
C LEU A 20 47.01 1.45 21.43
N PRO A 21 46.53 2.71 21.59
CA PRO A 21 45.29 2.99 22.31
C PRO A 21 44.09 2.41 21.57
N ARG A 22 43.23 1.70 22.30
CA ARG A 22 41.93 1.19 21.84
C ARG A 22 41.09 2.36 21.32
N THR A 23 40.88 2.42 20.01
CA THR A 23 39.81 3.21 19.40
C THR A 23 38.49 2.73 19.98
N ILE A 24 37.80 3.60 20.73
CA ILE A 24 36.43 3.38 21.16
C ILE A 24 35.58 3.38 19.90
N GLN A 25 35.24 2.19 19.39
CA GLN A 25 34.22 2.04 18.36
C GLN A 25 32.88 2.43 18.98
N LEU A 26 32.40 3.61 18.62
CA LEU A 26 31.00 3.96 18.80
C LEU A 26 30.16 2.91 18.05
N PRO A 27 29.08 2.38 18.65
CA PRO A 27 28.21 1.46 17.96
C PRO A 27 27.72 2.13 16.67
N PRO A 28 27.61 1.39 15.55
CA PRO A 28 27.04 1.95 14.33
C PRO A 28 25.66 2.51 14.70
N ARG A 29 25.45 3.81 14.42
CA ARG A 29 24.12 4.41 14.47
C ARG A 29 23.21 3.50 13.66
N ALA A 30 22.38 2.72 14.35
CA ALA A 30 21.21 2.13 13.73
C ALA A 30 20.42 3.33 13.19
N SER A 31 20.48 3.57 11.89
CA SER A 31 19.44 4.32 11.22
C SER A 31 18.16 3.56 11.54
N VAL A 32 17.40 4.08 12.50
CA VAL A 32 15.99 3.78 12.61
C VAL A 32 15.42 4.28 11.29
N ARG A 33 15.38 3.39 10.29
CA ARG A 33 14.51 3.57 9.13
C ARG A 33 13.11 3.43 9.70
N THR A 34 12.54 4.52 10.19
CA THR A 34 11.08 4.66 10.24
C THR A 34 10.63 4.57 8.78
N ARG A 35 10.39 3.34 8.31
CA ARG A 35 9.87 3.06 6.97
C ARG A 35 8.52 3.77 6.87
N ALA A 36 8.45 4.69 5.92
CA ALA A 36 7.35 5.63 5.79
C ALA A 36 6.13 4.92 5.21
N VAL A 37 4.96 5.24 5.78
CA VAL A 37 3.65 4.97 5.19
C VAL A 37 3.66 5.52 3.77
N ALA A 38 3.14 4.76 2.80
CA ALA A 38 3.00 5.25 1.43
C ALA A 38 2.19 6.55 1.43
N LEU A 39 2.70 7.57 0.75
CA LEU A 39 2.02 8.85 0.61
C LEU A 39 1.05 8.81 -0.58
N PRO A 40 -0.05 9.58 -0.54
CA PRO A 40 -0.90 9.75 -1.71
C PRO A 40 -0.08 10.24 -2.91
N PRO A 41 -0.39 9.77 -4.13
CA PRO A 41 0.34 10.14 -5.33
C PRO A 41 0.11 11.61 -5.70
N GLU A 42 1.14 12.26 -6.24
CA GLU A 42 1.05 13.65 -6.74
C GLU A 42 0.87 13.73 -8.26
N SER A 43 0.99 12.60 -8.95
CA SER A 43 0.81 12.49 -10.40
C SER A 43 0.08 11.19 -10.78
N ARG A 44 -0.45 11.14 -12.01
CA ARG A 44 -1.11 9.95 -12.55
C ARG A 44 -0.11 8.81 -12.72
N GLU A 45 1.09 9.12 -13.19
CA GLU A 45 2.17 8.17 -13.41
C GLU A 45 2.61 7.54 -12.08
N GLU A 46 2.78 8.36 -11.04
CA GLU A 46 3.09 7.86 -9.70
C GLU A 46 1.97 6.96 -9.15
N ALA A 47 0.71 7.36 -9.34
CA ALA A 47 -0.44 6.57 -8.92
C ALA A 47 -0.46 5.19 -9.61
N ILE A 48 -0.16 5.13 -10.91
CA ILE A 48 -0.06 3.87 -11.66
C ILE A 48 1.07 3.01 -11.11
N ASP A 49 2.23 3.60 -10.87
CA ASP A 49 3.38 2.91 -10.31
C ASP A 49 3.10 2.35 -8.90
N GLN A 50 2.43 3.12 -8.04
CA GLN A 50 1.99 2.67 -6.73
C GLN A 50 0.99 1.52 -6.85
N ALA A 51 -0.01 1.62 -7.73
CA ALA A 51 -0.99 0.56 -7.98
C ALA A 51 -0.34 -0.73 -8.49
N ARG A 52 0.60 -0.64 -9.44
CA ARG A 52 1.35 -1.79 -9.98
C ARG A 52 2.15 -2.52 -8.91
N ARG A 53 2.86 -1.75 -8.07
CA ARG A 53 3.61 -2.31 -6.92
C ARG A 53 2.65 -2.99 -5.95
N ALA A 54 1.60 -2.28 -5.51
CA ALA A 54 0.63 -2.82 -4.57
C ALA A 54 -0.05 -4.10 -5.07
N LEU A 55 -0.38 -4.16 -6.35
CA LEU A 55 -0.95 -5.36 -6.97
C LEU A 55 0.06 -6.51 -7.04
N SER A 56 1.33 -6.22 -7.34
CA SER A 56 2.41 -7.23 -7.32
C SER A 56 2.61 -7.80 -5.92
N VAL A 57 2.63 -6.94 -4.90
CA VAL A 57 2.67 -7.33 -3.48
C VAL A 57 1.47 -8.19 -3.13
N GLY A 58 0.26 -7.73 -3.40
CA GLY A 58 -0.98 -8.45 -3.13
C GLY A 58 -0.99 -9.84 -3.80
N LEU A 59 -0.56 -9.92 -5.07
CA LEU A 59 -0.44 -11.18 -5.81
C LEU A 59 0.76 -12.03 -5.36
N GLY A 60 1.61 -11.54 -4.45
CA GLY A 60 2.78 -12.22 -3.90
C GLY A 60 3.84 -12.50 -4.96
N ARG A 61 3.93 -11.61 -5.95
CA ARG A 61 4.97 -11.63 -6.96
C ARG A 61 6.13 -10.80 -6.43
N SER A 62 7.30 -11.41 -6.33
CA SER A 62 8.52 -10.67 -6.01
C SER A 62 8.81 -9.76 -7.19
N VAL A 63 8.96 -8.46 -6.95
CA VAL A 63 9.69 -7.62 -7.90
C VAL A 63 11.14 -8.12 -7.85
N GLU A 64 11.68 -8.64 -8.95
CA GLU A 64 13.05 -9.14 -9.00
C GLU A 64 14.04 -7.98 -8.82
N VAL A 65 14.34 -7.61 -7.59
CA VAL A 65 15.58 -6.92 -7.27
C VAL A 65 16.63 -8.00 -7.07
N LYS A 66 17.54 -8.15 -8.05
CA LYS A 66 18.73 -9.00 -7.91
C LYS A 66 19.47 -8.61 -6.63
N GLY A 67 19.39 -9.45 -5.59
CA GLY A 67 20.31 -9.41 -4.45
C GLY A 67 19.76 -9.16 -3.05
N SER A 68 18.45 -9.24 -2.78
CA SER A 68 17.95 -9.20 -1.39
C SER A 68 17.31 -10.52 -0.95
N GLU A 69 17.95 -11.16 0.03
CA GLU A 69 17.50 -12.37 0.68
C GLU A 69 16.17 -12.19 1.43
N LYS A 70 15.25 -13.14 1.20
CA LYS A 70 14.13 -13.53 2.08
C LYS A 70 13.16 -12.40 2.48
N SER A 71 12.29 -12.04 1.55
CA SER A 71 11.08 -11.26 1.85
C SER A 71 10.18 -11.99 2.85
N VAL A 72 9.86 -11.29 3.93
CA VAL A 72 8.98 -11.67 5.05
C VAL A 72 7.51 -11.61 4.60
N LEU A 73 7.16 -12.20 3.47
CA LEU A 73 5.78 -12.36 3.00
C LEU A 73 5.11 -13.52 3.77
N LYS A 74 4.89 -13.34 5.07
CA LYS A 74 4.22 -14.32 5.94
C LYS A 74 2.72 -14.07 6.15
N ARG A 75 2.12 -13.03 5.56
CA ARG A 75 0.70 -12.69 5.81
C ARG A 75 -0.24 -12.66 4.63
N ILE A 76 0.25 -12.71 3.39
CA ILE A 76 -0.67 -12.88 2.27
C ILE A 76 -0.98 -14.37 2.17
N SER A 77 -2.15 -14.72 2.71
CA SER A 77 -2.76 -16.05 2.71
C SER A 77 -2.37 -16.86 1.46
N ARG A 78 -1.95 -18.12 1.66
CA ARG A 78 -1.70 -19.11 0.60
C ARG A 78 -3.01 -19.60 -0.07
N GLY A 79 -4.11 -18.86 0.06
CA GLY A 79 -5.41 -19.12 -0.55
C GLY A 79 -5.65 -18.34 -1.84
N SER A 80 -6.86 -18.44 -2.39
CA SER A 80 -7.26 -17.67 -3.57
C SER A 80 -7.13 -16.16 -3.29
N LYS A 81 -6.34 -15.46 -4.09
CA LYS A 81 -6.07 -14.03 -3.87
C LYS A 81 -7.16 -13.20 -4.53
N ARG A 82 -7.87 -12.38 -3.76
CA ARG A 82 -8.98 -11.57 -4.25
C ARG A 82 -8.68 -10.12 -3.90
N LEU A 83 -8.35 -9.33 -4.91
CA LEU A 83 -7.83 -7.98 -4.72
C LEU A 83 -8.72 -6.95 -5.40
N ILE A 84 -8.80 -5.75 -4.81
CA ILE A 84 -9.39 -4.56 -5.45
C ILE A 84 -8.29 -3.54 -5.70
N VAL A 85 -8.29 -3.00 -6.91
CA VAL A 85 -7.56 -1.79 -7.29
C VAL A 85 -8.60 -0.80 -7.77
N ASP A 86 -8.67 0.36 -7.13
CA ASP A 86 -9.59 1.42 -7.52
C ASP A 86 -8.84 2.74 -7.70
N PHE A 87 -9.12 3.42 -8.79
CA PHE A 87 -8.31 4.51 -9.31
C PHE A 87 -9.23 5.65 -9.79
N PRO A 88 -8.96 6.91 -9.41
CA PRO A 88 -9.78 8.02 -9.86
C PRO A 88 -9.56 8.24 -11.36
N LEU A 89 -10.59 7.95 -12.15
CA LEU A 89 -10.58 8.17 -13.60
C LEU A 89 -10.93 9.63 -13.92
N GLN A 90 -10.33 10.14 -15.00
CA GLN A 90 -10.70 11.44 -15.56
C GLN A 90 -12.13 11.42 -16.13
N ASP A 91 -12.50 10.32 -16.77
CA ASP A 91 -13.85 10.01 -17.24
C ASP A 91 -14.08 8.48 -17.26
N GLU A 92 -15.34 8.06 -17.28
CA GLU A 92 -15.71 6.64 -17.38
C GLU A 92 -15.83 6.15 -18.84
N SER A 93 -15.21 6.82 -19.80
CA SER A 93 -15.27 6.37 -21.20
C SER A 93 -14.59 5.02 -21.38
N ALA A 94 -15.05 4.27 -22.37
CA ALA A 94 -14.47 2.98 -22.74
C ALA A 94 -12.96 3.06 -23.00
N ALA A 95 -12.49 4.15 -23.62
CA ALA A 95 -11.08 4.38 -23.90
C ALA A 95 -10.26 4.61 -22.62
N SER A 96 -10.76 5.42 -21.69
CA SER A 96 -10.10 5.68 -20.39
C SER A 96 -9.98 4.42 -19.54
N VAL A 97 -11.04 3.61 -19.49
CA VAL A 97 -11.04 2.33 -18.76
C VAL A 97 -10.05 1.34 -19.38
N ALA A 98 -10.07 1.18 -20.72
CA ALA A 98 -9.16 0.28 -21.42
C ALA A 98 -7.69 0.71 -21.31
N GLY A 99 -7.42 2.02 -21.45
CA GLY A 99 -6.09 2.61 -21.30
C GLY A 99 -5.52 2.38 -19.90
N LEU A 100 -6.30 2.69 -18.86
CA LEU A 100 -5.89 2.43 -17.47
C LEU A 100 -5.58 0.95 -17.23
N ALA A 101 -6.44 0.05 -17.73
CA ALA A 101 -6.22 -1.38 -17.64
C ALA A 101 -4.91 -1.79 -18.31
N SER A 102 -4.61 -1.27 -19.51
CA SER A 102 -3.33 -1.51 -20.20
C SER A 102 -2.14 -1.11 -19.34
N GLU A 103 -2.18 0.08 -18.75
CA GLU A 103 -1.05 0.66 -18.02
C GLU A 103 -0.78 -0.05 -16.68
N ILE A 104 -1.85 -0.36 -15.93
CA ILE A 104 -1.72 -1.07 -14.65
C ILE A 104 -1.36 -2.54 -14.85
N LEU A 105 -1.92 -3.20 -15.87
CA LEU A 105 -1.78 -4.64 -16.04
C LEU A 105 -0.53 -5.05 -16.84
N ASP A 106 0.18 -4.08 -17.41
CA ASP A 106 1.48 -4.30 -18.04
C ASP A 106 2.47 -4.94 -17.05
N GLY A 107 3.15 -6.01 -17.48
CA GLY A 107 4.06 -6.79 -16.64
C GLY A 107 3.39 -7.56 -15.48
N ILE A 108 2.09 -7.41 -15.27
CA ILE A 108 1.32 -8.11 -14.23
C ILE A 108 0.53 -9.28 -14.84
N THR A 109 -0.01 -9.14 -16.03
CA THR A 109 -0.78 -10.23 -16.64
C THR A 109 0.14 -11.31 -17.22
N SER A 110 -0.43 -12.50 -17.41
CA SER A 110 0.22 -13.63 -18.09
C SER A 110 -0.76 -14.26 -19.06
N GLU A 111 -0.28 -15.16 -19.92
CA GLU A 111 -1.10 -15.96 -20.84
C GLU A 111 -2.26 -16.73 -20.17
N LYS A 112 -2.18 -16.97 -18.86
CA LYS A 112 -3.22 -17.63 -18.04
C LYS A 112 -4.15 -16.65 -17.33
N THR A 113 -4.07 -15.37 -17.68
CA THR A 113 -4.90 -14.30 -17.12
C THR A 113 -5.99 -13.95 -18.12
N VAL A 114 -7.23 -13.94 -17.65
CA VAL A 114 -8.41 -13.49 -18.40
C VAL A 114 -8.72 -12.06 -17.98
N LEU A 115 -8.99 -11.20 -18.95
CA LEU A 115 -9.42 -9.82 -18.74
C LEU A 115 -10.89 -9.71 -19.16
N ALA A 116 -11.77 -9.63 -18.18
CA ALA A 116 -13.21 -9.54 -18.39
C ALA A 116 -13.67 -8.10 -18.14
N PHE A 117 -14.16 -7.42 -19.18
CA PHE A 117 -14.60 -6.03 -19.14
C PHE A 117 -16.10 -5.94 -18.93
N GLY A 118 -16.53 -5.06 -18.03
CA GLY A 118 -17.94 -4.77 -17.76
C GLY A 118 -18.67 -4.06 -18.91
N ASP A 119 -17.90 -3.44 -19.82
CA ASP A 119 -18.38 -2.74 -20.99
C ASP A 119 -17.80 -3.34 -22.28
N ARG A 120 -18.64 -3.49 -23.31
CA ARG A 120 -18.25 -4.15 -24.57
C ARG A 120 -17.35 -3.25 -25.42
N GLU A 121 -17.50 -1.93 -25.35
CA GLU A 121 -16.65 -1.00 -26.06
C GLU A 121 -15.27 -0.94 -25.41
N ALA A 122 -15.19 -0.92 -24.07
CA ALA A 122 -13.93 -0.98 -23.34
C ALA A 122 -13.14 -2.26 -23.66
N CYS A 123 -13.84 -3.40 -23.79
CA CYS A 123 -13.23 -4.66 -24.24
C CYS A 123 -12.56 -4.50 -25.63
N ARG A 124 -13.28 -3.93 -26.60
CA ARG A 124 -12.76 -3.71 -27.96
C ARG A 124 -11.58 -2.75 -27.97
N GLN A 125 -11.63 -1.69 -27.15
CA GLN A 125 -10.51 -0.75 -27.02
C GLN A 125 -9.28 -1.43 -26.40
N ALA A 126 -9.48 -2.30 -25.41
CA ALA A 126 -8.38 -3.06 -24.81
C ALA A 126 -7.75 -4.04 -25.81
N GLU A 127 -8.55 -4.69 -26.66
CA GLU A 127 -8.05 -5.51 -27.77
C GLU A 127 -7.23 -4.68 -28.77
N ALA A 128 -7.68 -3.47 -29.10
CA ALA A 128 -6.95 -2.54 -29.98
C ALA A 128 -5.61 -2.06 -29.36
N LEU A 129 -5.51 -2.05 -28.03
CA LEU A 129 -4.28 -1.80 -27.29
C LEU A 129 -3.38 -3.05 -27.14
N ASN A 130 -3.73 -4.16 -27.80
CA ASN A 130 -3.02 -5.45 -27.76
C ASN A 130 -3.04 -6.14 -26.40
N LEU A 131 -4.04 -5.88 -25.55
CA LEU A 131 -4.24 -6.70 -24.36
C LEU A 131 -4.72 -8.09 -24.79
N ALA A 132 -4.03 -9.12 -24.30
CA ALA A 132 -4.39 -10.50 -24.57
C ALA A 132 -5.55 -10.97 -23.69
N ASN A 133 -6.31 -11.96 -24.17
CA ASN A 133 -7.38 -12.63 -23.42
C ASN A 133 -8.45 -11.66 -22.89
N CYS A 134 -8.81 -10.65 -23.68
CA CYS A 134 -9.91 -9.74 -23.42
C CYS A 134 -11.25 -10.43 -23.75
N PHE A 135 -12.23 -10.25 -22.87
CA PHE A 135 -13.58 -10.75 -23.03
C PHE A 135 -14.57 -9.75 -22.45
N PHE A 136 -15.77 -9.69 -23.01
CA PHE A 136 -16.89 -9.05 -22.35
C PHE A 136 -17.38 -9.94 -21.21
N VAL A 137 -17.71 -9.36 -20.05
CA VAL A 137 -17.98 -10.10 -18.80
C VAL A 137 -19.17 -11.05 -18.89
N GLU A 138 -20.10 -10.85 -19.82
CA GLU A 138 -21.25 -11.75 -20.01
C GLU A 138 -20.95 -12.87 -21.02
N ASP A 139 -19.86 -12.75 -21.77
CA ASP A 139 -19.42 -13.77 -22.72
C ASP A 139 -18.71 -14.92 -21.96
N ALA A 140 -18.84 -16.14 -22.47
CA ALA A 140 -18.25 -17.31 -21.83
C ALA A 140 -16.73 -17.36 -22.05
N VAL A 141 -15.96 -17.44 -20.96
CA VAL A 141 -14.50 -17.64 -21.05
C VAL A 141 -14.21 -18.98 -21.73
N PRO A 142 -13.39 -19.01 -22.81
CA PRO A 142 -13.06 -20.24 -23.51
C PRO A 142 -12.45 -21.29 -22.58
N LYS A 143 -13.06 -22.49 -22.51
CA LYS A 143 -12.57 -23.59 -21.67
C LYS A 143 -11.15 -24.07 -22.02
N LYS A 144 -10.72 -23.82 -23.26
CA LYS A 144 -9.37 -24.17 -23.75
C LYS A 144 -8.29 -23.27 -23.14
N LEU A 145 -8.64 -22.04 -22.78
CA LEU A 145 -7.77 -21.14 -22.05
C LEU A 145 -7.67 -21.69 -20.63
N LYS A 146 -6.55 -22.37 -20.33
CA LYS A 146 -6.21 -22.91 -19.00
C LYS A 146 -5.92 -21.79 -18.00
N ALA A 147 -6.81 -20.80 -17.96
CA ALA A 147 -6.69 -19.58 -17.19
C ALA A 147 -6.95 -19.88 -15.71
N SER A 148 -6.01 -19.43 -14.88
CA SER A 148 -6.03 -19.53 -13.42
C SER A 148 -6.29 -18.19 -12.75
N SER A 149 -6.15 -17.09 -13.48
CA SER A 149 -6.28 -15.73 -12.97
C SER A 149 -7.33 -14.97 -13.75
N LEU A 150 -8.13 -14.17 -13.04
CA LEU A 150 -9.18 -13.33 -13.62
C LEU A 150 -8.95 -11.88 -13.18
N VAL A 151 -9.04 -10.96 -14.13
CA VAL A 151 -9.16 -9.53 -13.87
C VAL A 151 -10.51 -9.09 -14.39
N LEU A 152 -11.31 -8.47 -13.53
CA LEU A 152 -12.59 -7.89 -13.87
C LEU A 152 -12.44 -6.37 -13.89
N VAL A 153 -12.66 -5.75 -15.04
CA VAL A 153 -12.41 -4.32 -15.26
C VAL A 153 -13.74 -3.58 -15.43
N GLY A 154 -14.01 -2.58 -14.60
CA GLY A 154 -15.20 -1.73 -14.76
C GLY A 154 -16.54 -2.46 -14.56
N VAL A 155 -16.54 -3.60 -13.86
CA VAL A 155 -17.72 -4.47 -13.70
C VAL A 155 -18.63 -4.02 -12.57
N THR A 156 -19.93 -4.29 -12.70
CA THR A 156 -20.88 -4.19 -11.59
C THR A 156 -20.82 -5.42 -10.67
N GLU A 157 -21.42 -5.34 -9.48
CA GLU A 157 -21.54 -6.49 -8.56
C GLU A 157 -22.27 -7.69 -9.19
N SER A 158 -23.32 -7.43 -9.97
CA SER A 158 -24.07 -8.48 -10.68
C SER A 158 -23.19 -9.17 -11.73
N GLN A 159 -22.45 -8.40 -12.52
CA GLN A 159 -21.52 -8.91 -13.53
C GLN A 159 -20.38 -9.71 -12.90
N ALA A 160 -19.79 -9.22 -11.80
CA ALA A 160 -18.77 -9.94 -11.07
C ALA A 160 -19.30 -11.28 -10.51
N GLY A 161 -20.54 -11.30 -10.02
CA GLY A 161 -21.21 -12.50 -9.54
C GLY A 161 -21.28 -13.62 -10.58
N LEU A 162 -21.54 -13.29 -11.85
CA LEU A 162 -21.59 -14.25 -12.96
C LEU A 162 -20.27 -15.00 -13.13
N GLN A 163 -19.14 -14.30 -13.04
CA GLN A 163 -17.81 -14.87 -13.28
C GLN A 163 -17.23 -15.60 -12.05
N LEU A 164 -17.72 -15.28 -10.86
CA LEU A 164 -17.20 -15.81 -9.59
C LEU A 164 -17.99 -16.99 -9.03
N GLY A 165 -19.22 -17.22 -9.48
CA GLY A 165 -20.08 -18.31 -9.03
C GLY A 165 -19.51 -19.73 -9.20
N GLY A 166 -18.51 -19.91 -10.07
CA GLY A 166 -17.85 -21.21 -10.32
C GLY A 166 -16.50 -21.44 -9.63
N SER A 167 -15.99 -20.47 -8.86
CA SER A 167 -14.73 -20.48 -8.08
C SER A 167 -13.58 -21.38 -8.58
N ARG A 168 -13.17 -21.23 -9.85
CA ARG A 168 -11.98 -21.89 -10.43
C ARG A 168 -10.70 -21.05 -10.38
N TRP A 169 -10.82 -19.80 -9.93
CA TRP A 169 -9.76 -18.81 -10.03
C TRP A 169 -8.82 -18.88 -8.82
N ALA A 170 -7.52 -19.06 -9.10
CA ALA A 170 -6.47 -18.95 -8.09
C ALA A 170 -6.26 -17.50 -7.65
N SER A 171 -6.49 -16.54 -8.55
CA SER A 171 -6.51 -15.12 -8.22
C SER A 171 -7.58 -14.37 -9.00
N VAL A 172 -8.19 -13.39 -8.35
CA VAL A 172 -9.17 -12.46 -8.92
C VAL A 172 -8.75 -11.04 -8.57
N VAL A 173 -8.74 -10.15 -9.56
CA VAL A 173 -8.51 -8.72 -9.36
C VAL A 173 -9.73 -7.97 -9.87
N LEU A 174 -10.29 -7.10 -9.07
CA LEU A 174 -11.27 -6.10 -9.51
C LEU A 174 -10.50 -4.81 -9.78
N LEU A 175 -10.55 -4.32 -11.01
CA LEU A 175 -9.96 -3.05 -11.41
C LEU A 175 -11.08 -2.05 -11.70
N ASN A 176 -11.10 -0.96 -10.95
CA ASN A 176 -12.12 0.10 -11.00
C ASN A 176 -13.56 -0.46 -11.07
N PRO A 177 -13.96 -1.34 -10.14
CA PRO A 177 -15.30 -1.91 -10.18
C PRO A 177 -16.37 -0.86 -9.90
N LYS A 178 -17.56 -1.04 -10.49
CA LYS A 178 -18.74 -0.19 -10.32
C LYS A 178 -19.63 -0.74 -9.21
N GLY A 179 -19.53 -0.20 -8.00
CA GLY A 179 -20.33 -0.64 -6.85
C GLY A 179 -19.51 -0.79 -5.58
N ASN A 180 -20.13 -1.28 -4.51
CA ASN A 180 -19.48 -1.31 -3.21
C ASN A 180 -18.94 -2.70 -2.86
N PHE A 181 -17.83 -3.05 -3.50
CA PHE A 181 -17.11 -4.30 -3.26
C PHE A 181 -16.33 -4.31 -1.93
N THR A 182 -16.45 -3.26 -1.12
CA THR A 182 -15.78 -3.14 0.18
C THR A 182 -16.75 -3.15 1.37
N GLU A 183 -18.06 -3.07 1.13
CA GLU A 183 -19.07 -3.06 2.18
C GLU A 183 -19.40 -4.47 2.69
N LYS A 184 -19.62 -4.61 4.01
CA LYS A 184 -19.92 -5.89 4.66
C LYS A 184 -21.29 -6.50 4.28
N THR A 185 -22.13 -5.75 3.59
CA THR A 185 -23.51 -6.12 3.21
C THR A 185 -23.57 -7.05 2.01
N SER A 186 -22.54 -7.02 1.15
CA SER A 186 -22.46 -7.86 -0.04
C SER A 186 -21.65 -9.13 0.25
N LYS A 187 -22.25 -10.31 -0.03
CA LYS A 187 -21.59 -11.63 0.11
C LYS A 187 -20.31 -11.73 -0.74
N LEU A 188 -20.19 -10.89 -1.77
CA LEU A 188 -19.03 -10.85 -2.65
C LEU A 188 -17.97 -9.88 -2.14
N ALA A 189 -18.38 -8.73 -1.60
CA ALA A 189 -17.52 -7.66 -1.09
C ALA A 189 -16.61 -8.10 0.07
N SER A 190 -17.15 -8.87 1.02
CA SER A 190 -16.37 -9.44 2.13
C SER A 190 -15.27 -10.44 1.72
N SER A 191 -15.16 -10.79 0.43
CA SER A 191 -14.16 -11.72 -0.07
C SER A 191 -12.94 -11.07 -0.70
N PHE A 192 -12.88 -9.74 -0.80
CA PHE A 192 -11.77 -9.01 -1.45
C PHE A 192 -11.01 -8.11 -0.48
N ASP A 193 -9.68 -8.09 -0.62
CA ASP A 193 -8.79 -7.14 0.04
C ASP A 193 -8.45 -5.98 -0.91
N THR A 194 -8.53 -4.74 -0.44
CA THR A 194 -8.07 -3.60 -1.23
C THR A 194 -6.54 -3.58 -1.31
N ALA A 195 -5.99 -3.77 -2.51
CA ALA A 195 -4.56 -3.63 -2.77
C ALA A 195 -4.16 -2.16 -2.89
N TYR A 196 -4.94 -1.39 -3.64
CA TYR A 196 -4.70 0.02 -3.89
C TYR A 196 -6.03 0.77 -4.02
N GLN A 197 -6.17 1.89 -3.34
CA GLN A 197 -7.23 2.87 -3.60
C GLN A 197 -6.73 4.26 -3.25
N PHE A 198 -6.94 5.20 -4.17
CA PHE A 198 -6.70 6.62 -3.95
C PHE A 198 -7.98 7.40 -4.25
N LEU A 199 -8.52 8.06 -3.22
CA LEU A 199 -9.70 8.91 -3.35
C LEU A 199 -9.31 10.34 -2.93
N PRO A 200 -9.17 11.27 -3.89
CA PRO A 200 -8.93 12.68 -3.56
C PRO A 200 -10.17 13.28 -2.89
N LEU A 201 -9.94 14.09 -1.85
CA LEU A 201 -11.00 14.71 -1.05
C LEU A 201 -10.88 16.23 -1.13
N LEU A 202 -12.01 16.90 -1.29
CA LEU A 202 -12.14 18.35 -1.11
C LEU A 202 -12.87 18.59 0.21
N VAL A 203 -12.14 19.06 1.21
CA VAL A 203 -12.67 19.28 2.56
C VAL A 203 -12.97 20.76 2.73
N GLN A 204 -14.16 21.08 3.23
CA GLN A 204 -14.47 22.45 3.65
C GLN A 204 -13.76 22.73 4.97
N GLY A 205 -12.79 23.62 4.93
CA GLY A 205 -12.02 24.07 6.08
C GLY A 205 -12.76 25.11 6.93
N PHE A 206 -12.15 25.43 8.07
CA PHE A 206 -12.64 26.48 8.97
C PHE A 206 -12.48 27.86 8.29
N LEU A 207 -13.45 28.76 8.51
CA LEU A 207 -13.56 30.09 7.87
C LEU A 207 -13.78 30.07 6.34
N GLY A 208 -14.33 28.97 5.79
CA GLY A 208 -14.67 28.88 4.37
C GLY A 208 -13.49 28.63 3.44
N SER A 209 -12.30 28.33 3.98
CA SER A 209 -11.17 27.82 3.20
C SER A 209 -11.48 26.41 2.67
N LYS A 210 -10.93 26.04 1.50
CA LYS A 210 -10.96 24.64 1.03
C LYS A 210 -9.62 24.01 1.35
N ALA A 211 -9.64 22.81 1.92
CA ALA A 211 -8.47 21.98 2.16
C ALA A 211 -8.52 20.76 1.25
N GLU A 212 -7.37 20.39 0.70
CA GLU A 212 -7.22 19.14 -0.07
C GLU A 212 -6.88 18.01 0.90
N GLY A 213 -7.45 16.83 0.66
CA GLY A 213 -7.17 15.63 1.42
C GLY A 213 -7.18 14.40 0.54
N ALA A 214 -6.93 13.24 1.14
CA ALA A 214 -7.01 11.97 0.46
C ALA A 214 -7.38 10.85 1.43
N LEU A 215 -8.28 9.96 0.99
CA LEU A 215 -8.40 8.63 1.55
C LEU A 215 -7.53 7.70 0.71
N PHE A 216 -6.59 7.00 1.35
CA PHE A 216 -5.57 6.25 0.64
C PHE A 216 -5.27 4.91 1.30
N LYS A 217 -5.20 3.86 0.48
CA LYS A 217 -4.72 2.54 0.86
C LYS A 217 -3.79 2.02 -0.22
N CYS A 218 -2.61 1.53 0.18
CA CYS A 218 -1.62 1.01 -0.74
C CYS A 218 -0.79 -0.07 -0.04
N LEU A 219 -0.92 -1.31 -0.50
CA LEU A 219 -0.07 -2.40 -0.05
C LEU A 219 1.39 -2.14 -0.45
N THR A 220 2.31 -2.44 0.45
CA THR A 220 3.75 -2.29 0.24
C THR A 220 4.50 -3.52 0.76
N GLU A 221 5.65 -3.83 0.18
CA GLU A 221 6.49 -4.97 0.62
C GLU A 221 7.06 -4.75 2.04
N ASP A 222 7.27 -3.49 2.40
CA ASP A 222 7.96 -3.03 3.60
C ASP A 222 7.00 -2.72 4.76
N ASP A 223 5.82 -3.37 4.77
CA ASP A 223 4.76 -3.12 5.74
C ASP A 223 4.99 -3.82 7.10
N GLU A 224 6.13 -3.55 7.75
CA GLU A 224 6.51 -4.15 9.03
C GLU A 224 5.50 -3.81 10.16
N ASN A 225 4.85 -2.65 10.07
CA ASN A 225 3.89 -2.16 11.06
C ASN A 225 2.42 -2.40 10.68
N GLY A 226 2.14 -2.98 9.50
CA GLY A 226 0.76 -3.18 9.02
C GLY A 226 0.04 -1.88 8.59
N GLU A 227 0.78 -0.79 8.36
CA GLU A 227 0.28 0.53 7.97
C GLU A 227 -0.17 0.59 6.51
N GLY A 228 0.48 -0.14 5.61
CA GLY A 228 0.05 -0.30 4.21
C GLY A 228 -1.25 -1.10 4.07
N SER A 229 -1.54 -1.93 5.08
CA SER A 229 -2.79 -2.68 5.19
C SER A 229 -3.96 -1.84 5.71
N LYS A 230 -3.70 -0.64 6.25
CA LYS A 230 -4.71 0.27 6.79
C LYS A 230 -5.23 1.26 5.75
N TRP A 231 -6.40 1.81 6.04
CA TRP A 231 -6.97 2.96 5.39
C TRP A 231 -6.40 4.22 6.03
N ASN A 232 -5.66 5.00 5.27
CA ASN A 232 -4.98 6.18 5.76
C ASN A 232 -5.71 7.43 5.26
N ILE A 233 -5.99 8.36 6.18
CA ILE A 233 -6.60 9.64 5.86
C ILE A 233 -5.50 10.70 5.91
N PHE A 234 -5.36 11.47 4.84
CA PHE A 234 -4.37 12.52 4.69
C PHE A 234 -5.03 13.88 4.49
N LEU A 235 -4.39 14.92 5.02
CA LEU A 235 -4.65 16.31 4.71
C LEU A 235 -3.42 16.93 4.09
N LYS A 236 -3.62 17.79 3.09
CA LYS A 236 -2.56 18.54 2.44
C LYS A 236 -2.26 19.80 3.26
N GLU A 237 -1.06 19.87 3.81
CA GLU A 237 -0.51 21.05 4.47
C GLU A 237 0.54 21.67 3.53
N GLY A 238 0.18 22.78 2.87
CA GLY A 238 1.03 23.41 1.86
C GLY A 238 1.24 22.52 0.63
N SER A 239 2.48 22.09 0.39
CA SER A 239 2.83 21.22 -0.73
C SER A 239 2.96 19.74 -0.34
N SER A 240 2.56 19.33 0.87
CA SER A 240 2.79 17.97 1.36
C SER A 240 1.56 17.35 2.01
N PHE A 241 1.37 16.05 1.81
CA PHE A 241 0.37 15.27 2.54
C PHE A 241 0.88 14.86 3.91
N LYS A 242 0.02 15.05 4.91
CA LYS A 242 0.26 14.61 6.28
C LYS A 242 -0.86 13.69 6.71
N ARG A 243 -0.48 12.53 7.25
CA ARG A 243 -1.46 11.56 7.77
C ARG A 243 -2.11 12.12 9.02
N VAL A 244 -3.45 12.09 9.05
CA VAL A 244 -4.26 12.59 10.17
C VAL A 244 -4.97 11.47 10.93
N ALA A 245 -5.23 10.35 10.26
CA ALA A 245 -5.80 9.15 10.88
C ALA A 245 -5.44 7.90 10.07
N ALA A 246 -5.58 6.74 10.72
CA ALA A 246 -5.48 5.42 10.09
C ALA A 246 -6.53 4.49 10.69
N GLN A 247 -7.18 3.68 9.86
CA GLN A 247 -8.26 2.76 10.25
C GLN A 247 -8.07 1.37 9.62
N ASP A 248 -8.60 0.34 10.27
CA ASP A 248 -8.50 -1.04 9.78
C ASP A 248 -9.53 -1.34 8.67
N SER A 249 -10.70 -0.69 8.74
CA SER A 249 -11.75 -0.73 7.70
C SER A 249 -11.81 0.57 6.91
N ARG A 250 -12.45 0.53 5.73
CA ARG A 250 -12.68 1.71 4.93
C ARG A 250 -13.62 2.64 5.71
N PRO A 251 -13.23 3.89 5.99
CA PRO A 251 -14.13 4.85 6.62
C PRO A 251 -15.34 5.11 5.74
N ASP A 252 -16.50 5.20 6.36
CA ASP A 252 -17.64 5.86 5.74
C ASP A 252 -17.49 7.39 5.78
N GLU A 253 -18.47 8.11 5.23
CA GLU A 253 -18.45 9.56 5.14
C GLU A 253 -18.43 10.22 6.53
N ASP A 254 -19.24 9.73 7.47
CA ASP A 254 -19.33 10.27 8.83
C ASP A 254 -18.01 10.07 9.60
N GLU A 255 -17.41 8.89 9.50
CA GLU A 255 -16.11 8.57 10.11
C GLU A 255 -14.98 9.41 9.52
N LEU A 256 -15.02 9.64 8.20
CA LEU A 256 -14.06 10.48 7.50
C LEU A 256 -14.18 11.94 7.95
N GLU A 257 -15.39 12.49 7.99
CA GLU A 257 -15.65 13.84 8.51
C GLU A 257 -15.17 13.99 9.95
N LEU A 258 -15.51 13.03 10.81
CA LEU A 258 -15.11 13.05 12.22
C LEU A 258 -13.59 13.03 12.38
N ALA A 259 -12.87 12.23 11.59
CA ALA A 259 -11.41 12.20 11.59
C ALA A 259 -10.80 13.56 11.19
N LEU A 260 -11.39 14.23 10.20
CA LEU A 260 -10.98 15.55 9.74
C LEU A 260 -11.27 16.63 10.79
N TYR A 261 -12.48 16.64 11.38
CA TYR A 261 -12.85 17.55 12.46
C TYR A 261 -11.93 17.41 13.68
N ASN A 262 -11.64 16.18 14.10
CA ASN A 262 -10.75 15.92 15.22
C ASN A 262 -9.34 16.44 14.96
N ASN A 263 -8.83 16.29 13.74
CA ASN A 263 -7.53 16.83 13.37
C ASN A 263 -7.50 18.37 13.45
N VAL A 264 -8.53 19.04 12.91
CA VAL A 264 -8.66 20.50 12.96
C VAL A 264 -8.72 20.99 14.40
N ALA A 265 -9.50 20.33 15.27
CA ALA A 265 -9.61 20.68 16.68
C ALA A 265 -8.27 20.55 17.43
N GLN A 266 -7.52 19.47 17.18
CA GLN A 266 -6.20 19.26 17.79
C GLN A 266 -5.14 20.26 17.29
N ASN A 267 -5.28 20.74 16.06
CA ASN A 267 -4.33 21.65 15.42
C ASN A 267 -4.73 23.13 15.47
N ASN A 268 -5.87 23.48 16.11
CA ASN A 268 -6.40 24.84 16.15
C ASN A 268 -5.38 25.85 16.75
N PRO A 269 -5.01 26.91 15.99
CA PRO A 269 -4.07 27.95 16.44
C PRO A 269 -4.48 28.64 17.74
N LEU A 270 -5.78 28.75 18.03
CA LEU A 270 -6.27 29.38 19.27
C LEU A 270 -5.94 28.52 20.51
N ILE A 271 -5.96 27.19 20.38
CA ILE A 271 -5.60 26.26 21.46
C ILE A 271 -4.08 26.14 21.60
N LYS A 272 -3.33 26.16 20.50
CA LYS A 272 -1.85 26.22 20.53
C LYS A 272 -1.35 27.57 21.08
N GLY A 273 -1.98 28.67 20.71
CA GLY A 273 -1.71 30.01 21.23
C GLY A 273 -2.01 30.14 22.72
N ALA A 274 -3.13 29.60 23.19
CA ALA A 274 -3.45 29.56 24.61
C ALA A 274 -2.45 28.71 25.43
N LYS A 275 -1.98 27.57 24.90
CA LYS A 275 -0.91 26.77 25.53
C LYS A 275 0.44 27.48 25.53
N ALA A 276 0.80 28.18 24.45
CA ALA A 276 2.05 28.94 24.36
C ALA A 276 2.08 30.13 25.35
N VAL A 277 0.96 30.84 25.50
CA VAL A 277 0.83 31.93 26.47
C VAL A 277 0.83 31.39 27.90
N LYS A 278 0.13 30.28 28.18
CA LYS A 278 0.13 29.66 29.52
C LYS A 278 1.51 29.13 29.95
N GLY A 279 2.34 28.70 28.99
CA GLY A 279 3.75 28.31 29.21
C GLY A 279 4.70 29.48 29.48
N LEU A 280 4.34 30.70 29.06
CA LEU A 280 5.10 31.92 29.35
C LEU A 280 4.74 32.56 30.70
N PHE A 281 3.51 32.35 31.19
CA PHE A 281 3.04 32.84 32.50
C PHE A 281 3.26 31.86 33.66
N SER A 282 3.96 30.74 33.43
CA SER A 282 4.30 29.72 34.45
C SER A 282 5.80 29.62 34.75
N LYS A 283 6.55 30.70 34.48
CA LYS A 283 7.96 30.85 34.85
C LYS A 283 8.15 31.99 35.84
#